data_AF-A0A9D2UNC9-F1
#
_entry.id   AF-A0A9D2UNC9-F1
#
_cell.length_a   1.000
_cell.length_b   1.000
_cell.length_c   1.000
_cell.angle_alpha   90.00
_cell.angle_beta   90.00
_cell.angle_gamma   90.00
#
_symmetry.space_group_name_H-M   'P 1'
#
loop_
_entity.id
_entity.type
_entity.pdbx_description
1 polymer ?
#
loop_
_entity_poly.entity_id
_entity_poly.type
_entity_poly.pdbx_seq_one_letter_code
_entity_poly.pdbx_strand_id
1 'polypeptide(L)'
;DAEAPTAVLNLGGIANITVIAPGHDPIAFDTGPANALIDILARRITDARQSYDRDGALAAAGTTDEDLLTALLSEPFYGRPAPKSTGKELFHAAYLDSFLEAHPHLGEHDQIATVTALTARTIAEAVRDHDVTTVIASGGGTRNPELMRRLGEELGEGIAVTSTDEAFGLPEGSKEALLMALLGWLSWHGLDGTAPSLTGAIGPRIAGRFTPGEGPLRLPEPLRRRPTRLRLAD
;
A
#
# COMPACT_ATOMS: atom_id res chain seq x y z
N ASP A 1 18.19 -3.08 -6.44
CA ASP A 1 17.63 -2.66 -7.74
C ASP A 1 16.81 -3.79 -8.31
N ALA A 2 15.67 -3.48 -8.92
CA ALA A 2 14.83 -4.47 -9.58
C ALA A 2 15.40 -4.76 -10.97
N GLU A 3 15.37 -6.02 -11.40
CA GLU A 3 15.81 -6.42 -12.75
C GLU A 3 14.72 -6.17 -13.81
N ALA A 4 13.47 -6.01 -13.38
CA ALA A 4 12.30 -5.69 -14.18
C ALA A 4 11.38 -4.71 -13.42
N PRO A 5 10.46 -4.00 -14.10
CA PRO A 5 9.49 -3.12 -13.46
C PRO A 5 8.71 -3.84 -12.34
N THR A 6 8.91 -3.40 -11.11
CA THR A 6 8.35 -4.01 -9.89
C THR A 6 7.60 -2.97 -9.09
N ALA A 7 6.36 -3.27 -8.68
CA ALA A 7 5.61 -2.46 -7.73
C ALA A 7 5.75 -3.02 -6.31
N VAL A 8 6.20 -2.18 -5.38
CA VAL A 8 6.10 -2.45 -3.94
C VAL A 8 4.77 -1.87 -3.46
N LEU A 9 3.83 -2.74 -3.12
CA LEU A 9 2.47 -2.40 -2.70
C LEU A 9 2.36 -2.41 -1.18
N ASN A 10 1.72 -1.38 -0.61
CA ASN A 10 1.32 -1.35 0.79
C ASN A 10 -0.20 -1.31 0.92
N LEU A 11 -0.78 -2.30 1.59
CA LEU A 11 -2.21 -2.45 1.85
C LEU A 11 -2.54 -2.02 3.29
N GLY A 12 -2.50 -0.71 3.53
CA GLY A 12 -2.90 -0.10 4.79
C GLY A 12 -4.40 0.21 4.85
N GLY A 13 -4.77 1.36 5.42
CA GLY A 13 -6.12 1.92 5.20
C GLY A 13 -6.28 2.41 3.75
N ILE A 14 -5.22 3.00 3.20
CA ILE A 14 -5.06 3.40 1.80
C ILE A 14 -4.03 2.47 1.17
N ALA A 15 -4.27 2.08 -0.08
CA ALA A 15 -3.29 1.39 -0.90
C ALA A 15 -2.34 2.39 -1.54
N ASN A 16 -1.04 2.11 -1.47
CA ASN A 16 -0.04 2.84 -2.23
C ASN A 16 0.96 1.90 -2.88
N ILE A 17 1.50 2.34 -4.02
CA ILE A 17 2.54 1.62 -4.72
C ILE A 17 3.78 2.49 -4.87
N THR A 18 4.95 1.85 -4.81
CA THR A 18 6.20 2.41 -5.31
C THR A 18 6.66 1.57 -6.49
N VAL A 19 6.69 2.14 -7.67
CA VAL A 19 7.17 1.49 -8.88
C VAL A 19 8.67 1.71 -9.00
N ILE A 20 9.40 0.61 -9.19
CA ILE A 20 10.85 0.59 -9.38
C ILE A 20 11.12 -0.11 -10.70
N ALA A 21 11.72 0.61 -11.66
CA ALA A 21 12.05 0.08 -12.97
C ALA A 21 13.53 0.35 -13.32
N PRO A 22 14.22 -0.57 -14.02
CA PRO A 22 15.60 -0.35 -14.46
C PRO A 22 15.73 0.95 -15.24
N GLY A 23 16.74 1.77 -14.90
CA GLY A 23 17.05 3.01 -15.60
C GLY A 23 16.07 4.17 -15.38
N HIS A 24 15.08 4.02 -14.49
CA HIS A 24 14.09 5.05 -14.18
C HIS A 24 14.13 5.40 -12.70
N ASP A 25 13.85 6.67 -12.39
CA ASP A 25 13.62 7.08 -11.01
C ASP A 25 12.34 6.43 -10.47
N PRO A 26 12.34 5.97 -9.21
CA PRO A 26 11.14 5.39 -8.63
C PRO A 26 10.04 6.44 -8.49
N ILE A 27 8.80 5.99 -8.65
CA ILE A 27 7.58 6.80 -8.52
C ILE A 27 6.70 6.17 -7.44
N ALA A 28 6.16 6.99 -6.54
CA ALA A 28 5.23 6.52 -5.51
C ALA A 28 3.95 7.36 -5.49
N PHE A 29 2.82 6.69 -5.29
CA PHE A 29 1.51 7.32 -5.22
C PHE A 29 0.47 6.39 -4.57
N ASP A 30 -0.61 7.00 -4.10
CA ASP A 30 -1.76 6.27 -3.57
C ASP A 30 -2.67 5.81 -4.72
N THR A 31 -3.10 4.55 -4.69
CA THR A 31 -4.00 3.98 -5.70
C THR A 31 -5.47 4.14 -5.33
N GLY A 32 -5.78 4.25 -4.03
CA GLY A 32 -7.15 4.35 -3.54
C GLY A 32 -7.32 3.76 -2.14
N PRO A 33 -8.57 3.50 -1.71
CA PRO A 33 -8.82 2.82 -0.46
C PRO A 33 -8.27 1.39 -0.52
N ALA A 34 -7.74 0.93 0.61
CA ALA A 34 -7.51 -0.48 0.87
C ALA A 34 -8.47 -0.93 1.98
N ASN A 35 -7.98 -1.15 3.20
CA ASN A 35 -8.82 -1.60 4.29
C ASN A 35 -9.77 -0.51 4.81
N ALA A 36 -9.60 0.77 4.46
CA ALA A 36 -10.40 1.86 5.05
C ALA A 36 -11.91 1.68 4.88
N LEU A 37 -12.37 1.37 3.66
CA LEU A 37 -13.79 1.17 3.37
C LEU A 37 -14.27 -0.25 3.76
N ILE A 38 -13.42 -1.26 3.59
CA ILE A 38 -13.69 -2.64 4.01
C ILE A 38 -13.94 -2.69 5.52
N ASP A 39 -13.10 -2.03 6.31
CA ASP A 39 -13.21 -1.96 7.77
C ASP A 39 -14.47 -1.22 8.24
N ILE A 40 -14.94 -0.23 7.48
CA ILE A 40 -16.21 0.46 7.76
C ILE A 40 -17.37 -0.53 7.65
N LEU A 41 -17.42 -1.31 6.56
CA LEU A 41 -18.45 -2.31 6.36
C LEU A 41 -18.34 -3.45 7.36
N ALA A 42 -17.16 -3.99 7.61
CA ALA A 42 -16.96 -5.06 8.59
C ALA A 42 -17.47 -4.66 9.98
N ARG A 43 -17.23 -3.41 10.41
CA ARG A 43 -17.78 -2.89 11.67
C ARG A 43 -19.30 -2.78 11.65
N ARG A 44 -19.91 -2.38 10.54
CA ARG A 44 -21.38 -2.26 10.41
C ARG A 44 -22.04 -3.64 10.47
N ILE A 45 -21.61 -4.55 9.60
CA ILE A 45 -22.16 -5.90 9.42
C ILE A 45 -22.07 -6.71 10.72
N THR A 46 -21.03 -6.48 11.53
CA THR A 46 -20.80 -7.22 12.76
C THR A 46 -21.27 -6.52 14.02
N ASP A 47 -21.99 -5.38 13.92
CA ASP A 47 -22.35 -4.54 15.07
C ASP A 47 -21.14 -4.22 15.97
N ALA A 48 -20.05 -3.78 15.34
CA ALA A 48 -18.76 -3.44 15.94
C ALA A 48 -18.03 -4.59 16.68
N ARG A 49 -18.47 -5.85 16.54
CA ARG A 49 -17.75 -7.02 17.09
C ARG A 49 -16.41 -7.28 16.39
N GLN A 50 -16.31 -6.91 15.11
CA GLN A 50 -15.06 -6.95 14.35
C GLN A 50 -14.70 -5.55 13.88
N SER A 51 -13.42 -5.19 13.96
CA SER A 51 -12.91 -3.90 13.49
C SER A 51 -12.44 -3.90 12.03
N TYR A 52 -12.30 -5.09 11.43
CA TYR A 52 -11.87 -5.37 10.07
C TYR A 52 -12.52 -6.67 9.59
N ASP A 53 -12.53 -6.92 8.27
CA ASP A 53 -13.02 -8.20 7.72
C ASP A 53 -11.99 -9.30 7.94
N ARG A 54 -12.23 -10.11 8.98
CA ARG A 54 -11.29 -11.15 9.39
C ARG A 54 -11.22 -12.24 8.32
N ASP A 55 -10.01 -12.49 7.84
CA ASP A 55 -9.71 -13.49 6.80
C ASP A 55 -10.52 -13.27 5.50
N GLY A 56 -11.04 -12.06 5.28
CA GLY A 56 -11.89 -11.75 4.12
C GLY A 56 -13.23 -12.47 4.11
N ALA A 57 -13.68 -13.00 5.24
CA ALA A 57 -14.81 -13.93 5.32
C ALA A 57 -16.15 -13.26 4.94
N LEU A 58 -16.35 -11.99 5.27
CA LEU A 58 -17.56 -11.26 4.92
C LEU A 58 -17.59 -10.97 3.41
N ALA A 59 -16.47 -10.51 2.84
CA ALA A 59 -16.34 -10.28 1.41
C ALA A 59 -16.47 -11.57 0.58
N ALA A 60 -15.93 -12.70 1.06
CA ALA A 60 -16.04 -13.99 0.39
C ALA A 60 -17.46 -14.57 0.41
N ALA A 61 -18.31 -14.13 1.35
CA ALA A 61 -19.69 -14.57 1.47
C ALA A 61 -20.66 -13.75 0.60
N GLY A 62 -20.16 -12.74 -0.12
CA GLY A 62 -20.94 -11.91 -1.03
C GLY A 62 -20.51 -12.06 -2.49
N THR A 63 -21.28 -11.43 -3.37
CA THR A 63 -20.96 -11.31 -4.80
C THR A 63 -20.67 -9.85 -5.12
N THR A 64 -19.73 -9.60 -6.02
CA THR A 64 -19.48 -8.24 -6.50
C THR A 64 -20.67 -7.75 -7.31
N ASP A 65 -21.18 -6.58 -6.95
CA ASP A 65 -22.16 -5.85 -7.72
C ASP A 65 -21.46 -4.89 -8.68
N GLU A 66 -21.62 -5.12 -9.98
CA GLU A 66 -20.94 -4.35 -11.02
C GLU A 66 -21.45 -2.91 -11.14
N ASP A 67 -22.71 -2.65 -10.78
CA ASP A 67 -23.31 -1.31 -10.83
C ASP A 67 -22.68 -0.43 -9.74
N LEU A 68 -22.64 -0.92 -8.49
CA LEU A 68 -21.97 -0.24 -7.38
C LEU A 68 -20.45 -0.12 -7.63
N LEU A 69 -19.80 -1.16 -8.17
CA LEU A 69 -18.37 -1.10 -8.50
C LEU A 69 -18.09 0.02 -9.51
N THR A 70 -18.88 0.08 -10.58
CA THR A 70 -18.79 1.11 -11.62
C THR A 70 -19.02 2.51 -11.03
N ALA A 71 -20.01 2.65 -10.15
CA ALA A 71 -20.29 3.92 -9.48
C ALA A 71 -19.11 4.34 -8.59
N LEU A 72 -18.53 3.44 -7.80
CA LEU A 72 -17.38 3.73 -6.96
C LEU A 72 -16.15 4.13 -7.80
N LEU A 73 -15.87 3.40 -8.90
CA LEU A 73 -14.77 3.70 -9.82
C LEU A 73 -14.92 5.05 -10.55
N SER A 74 -16.10 5.68 -10.52
CA SER A 74 -16.32 7.01 -11.09
C SER A 74 -15.70 8.15 -10.26
N GLU A 75 -15.19 7.87 -9.06
CA GLU A 75 -14.52 8.85 -8.22
C GLU A 75 -13.33 9.52 -8.96
N PRO A 76 -13.34 10.86 -9.14
CA PRO A 76 -12.32 11.57 -9.91
C PRO A 76 -10.87 11.33 -9.46
N PHE A 77 -10.64 10.98 -8.19
CA PHE A 77 -9.30 10.64 -7.70
C PHE A 77 -8.61 9.54 -8.53
N TYR A 78 -9.35 8.51 -8.97
CA TYR A 78 -8.76 7.38 -9.69
C TYR A 78 -8.19 7.79 -11.05
N GLY A 79 -8.83 8.74 -11.75
CA GLY A 79 -8.37 9.27 -13.04
C GLY A 79 -7.21 10.27 -12.97
N ARG A 80 -6.74 10.67 -11.77
CA ARG A 80 -5.61 11.60 -11.63
C ARG A 80 -4.28 10.91 -12.01
N PRO A 81 -3.36 11.58 -12.73
CA PRO A 81 -2.03 11.04 -12.99
C PRO A 81 -1.17 11.00 -11.72
N ALA A 82 -0.19 10.10 -11.69
CA ALA A 82 0.85 10.10 -10.66
C ALA A 82 1.81 11.30 -10.81
N PRO A 83 2.39 11.82 -9.70
CA PRO A 83 2.16 11.43 -8.32
C PRO A 83 0.84 11.99 -7.77
N LYS A 84 0.13 11.18 -6.98
CA LYS A 84 -1.10 11.56 -6.28
C LYS A 84 -1.15 10.94 -4.89
N SER A 85 -1.85 11.62 -3.98
CA SER A 85 -2.06 11.14 -2.62
C SER A 85 -3.49 11.41 -2.14
N THR A 86 -3.94 10.59 -1.20
CA THR A 86 -5.27 10.60 -0.61
C THR A 86 -5.23 9.98 0.79
N GLY A 87 -6.40 9.89 1.42
CA GLY A 87 -6.54 9.44 2.78
C GLY A 87 -8.00 9.27 3.18
N LYS A 88 -8.18 9.19 4.49
CA LYS A 88 -9.51 9.09 5.11
C LYS A 88 -10.30 10.40 5.01
N GLU A 89 -9.69 11.48 4.53
CA GLU A 89 -10.39 12.71 4.16
C GLU A 89 -11.28 12.56 2.93
N LEU A 90 -11.01 11.58 2.06
CA LEU A 90 -11.85 11.24 0.91
C LEU A 90 -12.59 9.92 1.14
N PHE A 91 -11.86 8.85 1.47
CA PHE A 91 -12.42 7.51 1.61
C PHE A 91 -12.91 7.25 3.05
N HIS A 92 -14.05 7.85 3.39
CA HIS A 92 -14.68 7.73 4.71
C HIS A 92 -16.12 7.19 4.65
N ALA A 93 -16.75 7.04 5.82
CA ALA A 93 -18.11 6.50 5.95
C ALA A 93 -19.14 7.26 5.11
N ALA A 94 -19.20 8.59 5.23
CA ALA A 94 -20.17 9.38 4.45
C ALA A 94 -19.96 9.34 2.92
N TYR A 95 -18.71 9.13 2.46
CA TYR A 95 -18.42 8.89 1.05
C TYR A 95 -19.09 7.59 0.62
N LEU A 96 -18.82 6.50 1.36
CA LEU A 96 -19.41 5.18 1.08
C LEU A 96 -20.94 5.20 1.16
N ASP A 97 -21.51 5.88 2.17
CA ASP A 97 -22.96 5.96 2.37
C ASP A 97 -23.68 6.55 1.16
N SER A 98 -23.10 7.58 0.52
CA SER A 98 -23.69 8.19 -0.67
C SER A 98 -23.86 7.20 -1.84
N PHE A 99 -22.95 6.23 -1.98
CA PHE A 99 -23.07 5.17 -2.98
C PHE A 99 -24.04 4.08 -2.54
N LEU A 100 -24.00 3.68 -1.27
CA LEU A 100 -24.88 2.61 -0.74
C LEU A 100 -26.36 3.04 -0.72
N GLU A 101 -26.65 4.30 -0.41
CA GLU A 101 -28.02 4.86 -0.44
C GLU A 101 -28.62 4.82 -1.85
N ALA A 102 -27.79 4.93 -2.89
CA ALA A 102 -28.21 4.79 -4.29
C ALA A 102 -28.41 3.32 -4.72
N HIS A 103 -27.95 2.35 -3.92
CA HIS A 103 -28.04 0.91 -4.19
C HIS A 103 -28.73 0.16 -3.03
N PRO A 104 -29.96 0.53 -2.64
CA PRO A 104 -30.62 0.03 -1.42
C PRO A 104 -31.02 -1.46 -1.49
N HIS A 105 -30.88 -2.08 -2.66
CA HIS A 105 -31.22 -3.47 -2.90
C HIS A 105 -30.08 -4.44 -2.52
N LEU A 106 -28.85 -3.94 -2.31
CA LEU A 106 -27.68 -4.77 -2.05
C LEU A 106 -27.64 -5.28 -0.62
N GLY A 107 -27.42 -6.58 -0.48
CA GLY A 107 -27.11 -7.21 0.80
C GLY A 107 -25.76 -6.75 1.34
N GLU A 108 -25.63 -6.76 2.67
CA GLU A 108 -24.40 -6.35 3.37
C GLU A 108 -23.13 -7.06 2.89
N HIS A 109 -23.21 -8.36 2.59
CA HIS A 109 -22.08 -9.12 2.07
C HIS A 109 -21.69 -8.70 0.65
N ASP A 110 -22.65 -8.37 -0.20
CA ASP A 110 -22.40 -7.90 -1.56
C ASP A 110 -21.75 -6.51 -1.55
N GLN A 111 -22.15 -5.65 -0.61
CA GLN A 111 -21.52 -4.34 -0.41
C GLN A 111 -20.02 -4.48 -0.08
N ILE A 112 -19.66 -5.35 0.87
CA ILE A 112 -18.25 -5.54 1.26
C ILE A 112 -17.45 -6.33 0.23
N ALA A 113 -18.07 -7.27 -0.48
CA ALA A 113 -17.47 -7.94 -1.64
C ALA A 113 -17.12 -6.91 -2.75
N THR A 114 -18.02 -5.96 -3.00
CA THR A 114 -17.85 -4.93 -4.02
C THR A 114 -16.77 -3.91 -3.65
N VAL A 115 -16.72 -3.45 -2.40
CA VAL A 115 -15.65 -2.56 -1.91
C VAL A 115 -14.29 -3.27 -1.87
N THR A 116 -14.25 -4.57 -1.58
CA THR A 116 -13.02 -5.36 -1.70
C THR A 116 -12.56 -5.46 -3.15
N ALA A 117 -13.50 -5.66 -4.09
CA ALA A 117 -13.21 -5.67 -5.54
C ALA A 117 -12.70 -4.32 -6.05
N LEU A 118 -13.25 -3.20 -5.57
CA LEU A 118 -12.75 -1.84 -5.87
C LEU A 118 -11.27 -1.69 -5.53
N THR A 119 -10.85 -2.19 -4.35
CA THR A 119 -9.44 -2.14 -3.94
C THR A 119 -8.56 -2.92 -4.94
N ALA A 120 -8.96 -4.15 -5.28
CA ALA A 120 -8.22 -4.96 -6.23
C ALA A 120 -8.12 -4.31 -7.62
N ARG A 121 -9.24 -3.79 -8.14
CA ARG A 121 -9.32 -3.14 -9.46
C ARG A 121 -8.45 -1.89 -9.56
N THR A 122 -8.55 -0.99 -8.58
CA THR A 122 -7.78 0.28 -8.58
C THR A 122 -6.28 0.05 -8.45
N ILE A 123 -5.85 -0.98 -7.71
CA ILE A 123 -4.44 -1.40 -7.67
C ILE A 123 -4.02 -1.98 -9.02
N ALA A 124 -4.81 -2.88 -9.59
CA ALA A 124 -4.46 -3.52 -10.85
C ALA A 124 -4.34 -2.51 -12.01
N GLU A 125 -5.24 -1.54 -12.09
CA GLU A 125 -5.14 -0.43 -13.06
C GLU A 125 -3.86 0.38 -12.85
N ALA A 126 -3.57 0.81 -11.63
CA ALA A 126 -2.35 1.54 -11.30
C ALA A 126 -1.05 0.76 -11.63
N VAL A 127 -1.07 -0.56 -11.51
CA VAL A 127 0.05 -1.44 -11.83
C VAL A 127 0.23 -1.58 -13.36
N ARG A 128 -0.87 -1.74 -14.11
CA ARG A 128 -0.84 -1.89 -15.57
C ARG A 128 -0.32 -0.65 -16.30
N ASP A 129 -0.59 0.55 -15.76
CA ASP A 129 -0.11 1.82 -16.33
C ASP A 129 1.43 1.98 -16.33
N HIS A 130 2.15 1.06 -15.68
CA HIS A 130 3.60 1.14 -15.48
C HIS A 130 4.38 -0.11 -15.93
N ASP A 131 3.78 -0.96 -16.78
CA ASP A 131 4.42 -2.18 -17.32
C ASP A 131 5.00 -3.11 -16.23
N VAL A 132 4.41 -3.09 -15.03
CA VAL A 132 4.88 -3.84 -13.88
C VAL A 132 4.68 -5.33 -14.11
N THR A 133 5.72 -6.13 -13.90
CA THR A 133 5.68 -7.59 -14.02
C THR A 133 5.57 -8.30 -12.68
N THR A 134 5.89 -7.59 -11.59
CA THR A 134 5.91 -8.16 -10.23
C THR A 134 5.34 -7.16 -9.23
N VAL A 135 4.41 -7.61 -8.40
CA VAL A 135 3.87 -6.89 -7.25
C VAL A 135 4.34 -7.57 -5.97
N ILE A 136 5.02 -6.81 -5.10
CA ILE A 136 5.44 -7.26 -3.78
C ILE A 136 4.60 -6.52 -2.74
N ALA A 137 3.63 -7.23 -2.15
CA ALA A 137 2.65 -6.69 -1.23
C ALA A 137 3.13 -6.72 0.24
N SER A 138 2.71 -5.72 0.99
CA SER A 138 2.94 -5.56 2.43
C SER A 138 1.72 -4.86 3.07
N GLY A 139 1.70 -4.74 4.39
CA GLY A 139 0.58 -4.12 5.13
C GLY A 139 -0.60 -5.06 5.39
N GLY A 140 -1.51 -4.62 6.26
CA GLY A 140 -2.54 -5.45 6.90
C GLY A 140 -3.44 -6.19 5.94
N GLY A 141 -3.69 -5.61 4.76
CA GLY A 141 -4.52 -6.23 3.74
C GLY A 141 -3.94 -7.52 3.16
N THR A 142 -2.64 -7.78 3.31
CA THR A 142 -2.04 -9.07 2.91
C THR A 142 -2.56 -10.25 3.73
N ARG A 143 -3.12 -10.01 4.92
CA ARG A 143 -3.81 -11.03 5.74
C ARG A 143 -5.26 -11.29 5.33
N ASN A 144 -5.78 -10.55 4.36
CA ASN A 144 -7.09 -10.78 3.80
C ASN A 144 -6.92 -11.65 2.52
N PRO A 145 -7.07 -12.99 2.62
CA PRO A 145 -6.87 -13.88 1.48
C PRO A 145 -7.87 -13.61 0.34
N GLU A 146 -9.07 -13.12 0.65
CA GLU A 146 -10.06 -12.78 -0.38
C GLU A 146 -9.63 -11.53 -1.18
N LEU A 147 -9.10 -10.51 -0.51
CA LEU A 147 -8.50 -9.34 -1.18
C LEU A 147 -7.31 -9.76 -2.05
N MET A 148 -6.42 -10.59 -1.53
CA MET A 148 -5.24 -11.06 -2.26
C MET A 148 -5.63 -11.93 -3.47
N ARG A 149 -6.66 -12.78 -3.35
CA ARG A 149 -7.20 -13.58 -4.46
C ARG A 149 -7.74 -12.68 -5.56
N ARG A 150 -8.62 -11.73 -5.22
CA ARG A 150 -9.20 -10.78 -6.17
C ARG A 150 -8.14 -9.92 -6.85
N LEU A 151 -7.13 -9.47 -6.09
CA LEU A 151 -6.01 -8.74 -6.66
C LEU A 151 -5.24 -9.57 -7.69
N GLY A 152 -4.99 -10.84 -7.42
CA GLY A 152 -4.36 -11.76 -8.39
C GLY A 152 -5.22 -11.96 -9.64
N GLU A 153 -6.53 -12.12 -9.48
CA GLU A 153 -7.48 -12.25 -10.60
C GLU A 153 -7.52 -11.00 -11.48
N GLU A 154 -7.54 -9.82 -10.86
CA GLU A 154 -7.48 -8.56 -11.58
C GLU A 154 -6.16 -8.39 -12.32
N LEU A 155 -5.03 -8.65 -11.67
CA LEU A 155 -3.71 -8.51 -12.30
C LEU A 155 -3.49 -9.51 -13.45
N GLY A 156 -4.12 -10.68 -13.38
CA GLY A 156 -4.01 -11.74 -14.37
C GLY A 156 -2.66 -12.47 -14.32
N GLU A 157 -2.52 -13.50 -15.15
CA GLU A 157 -1.36 -14.41 -15.10
C GLU A 157 -0.02 -13.77 -15.50
N GLY A 158 -0.05 -12.59 -16.13
CA GLY A 158 1.15 -11.89 -16.59
C GLY A 158 1.92 -11.14 -15.49
N ILE A 159 1.34 -10.98 -14.30
CA ILE A 159 1.91 -10.19 -13.22
C ILE A 159 1.98 -11.05 -11.96
N ALA A 160 3.20 -11.35 -11.51
CA ALA A 160 3.40 -12.14 -10.30
C ALA A 160 3.06 -11.32 -9.06
N VAL A 161 2.28 -11.89 -8.13
CA VAL A 161 1.97 -11.27 -6.83
C VAL A 161 2.60 -12.11 -5.73
N THR A 162 3.40 -11.48 -4.87
CA THR A 162 3.99 -12.11 -3.68
C THR A 162 3.94 -11.16 -2.50
N SER A 163 4.23 -11.63 -1.30
CA SER A 163 4.35 -10.79 -0.10
C SER A 163 5.81 -10.47 0.20
N THR A 164 6.06 -9.44 1.02
CA THR A 164 7.43 -9.18 1.53
C THR A 164 7.98 -10.33 2.35
N ASP A 165 7.11 -11.10 3.02
CA ASP A 165 7.52 -12.25 3.82
C ASP A 165 8.03 -13.38 2.91
N GLU A 166 7.25 -13.75 1.90
CA GLU A 166 7.64 -14.77 0.92
C GLU A 166 8.85 -14.34 0.08
N ALA A 167 8.90 -13.09 -0.37
CA ALA A 167 9.98 -12.61 -1.22
C ALA A 167 11.31 -12.40 -0.47
N PHE A 168 11.25 -11.95 0.79
CA PHE A 168 12.42 -11.44 1.51
C PHE A 168 12.59 -11.95 2.94
N GLY A 169 11.70 -12.80 3.45
CA GLY A 169 11.65 -13.17 4.87
C GLY A 169 11.35 -11.96 5.76
N LEU A 170 10.58 -11.00 5.25
CA LEU A 170 10.22 -9.76 5.93
C LEU A 170 8.75 -9.77 6.34
N PRO A 171 8.44 -10.10 7.61
CA PRO A 171 7.08 -10.04 8.11
C PRO A 171 6.48 -8.65 7.89
N GLU A 172 5.18 -8.63 7.56
CA GLU A 172 4.42 -7.46 7.18
C GLU A 172 4.60 -6.24 8.12
N GLY A 173 4.63 -6.48 9.44
CA GLY A 173 4.79 -5.44 10.46
C GLY A 173 6.23 -4.97 10.69
N SER A 174 7.23 -5.66 10.14
CA SER A 174 8.65 -5.33 10.36
C SER A 174 9.17 -4.30 9.35
N LYS A 175 8.50 -4.09 8.21
CA LYS A 175 8.98 -3.19 7.15
C LYS A 175 9.22 -1.77 7.64
N GLU A 176 8.28 -1.22 8.41
CA GLU A 176 8.39 0.15 8.94
C GLU A 176 9.50 0.28 9.99
N ALA A 177 9.62 -0.70 10.89
CA ALA A 177 10.67 -0.72 11.89
C ALA A 177 12.07 -0.81 11.24
N LEU A 178 12.21 -1.64 10.21
CA LEU A 178 13.45 -1.75 9.42
C LEU A 178 13.75 -0.49 8.63
N LEU A 179 12.74 0.16 8.04
CA LEU A 179 12.91 1.46 7.40
C LEU A 179 13.43 2.50 8.39
N MET A 180 12.87 2.56 9.61
CA MET A 180 13.34 3.48 10.65
C MET A 180 14.78 3.18 11.08
N ALA A 181 15.11 1.90 11.27
CA ALA A 181 16.48 1.48 11.59
C ALA A 181 17.47 1.84 10.47
N LEU A 182 17.09 1.62 9.21
CA LEU A 182 17.89 1.95 8.04
C LEU A 182 18.09 3.47 7.91
N LEU A 183 17.03 4.27 8.07
CA LEU A 183 17.12 5.73 8.05
C LEU A 183 18.04 6.24 9.17
N GLY A 184 17.91 5.69 10.39
CA GLY A 184 18.81 6.00 11.49
C GLY A 184 20.26 5.67 11.17
N TRP A 185 20.52 4.48 10.60
CA TRP A 185 21.87 4.05 10.21
C TRP A 185 22.46 4.93 9.10
N LEU A 186 21.68 5.26 8.06
CA LEU A 186 22.11 6.14 6.96
C LEU A 186 22.49 7.51 7.52
N SER A 187 21.63 8.11 8.33
CA SER A 187 21.89 9.40 8.94
C SER A 187 23.11 9.37 9.86
N TRP A 188 23.28 8.29 10.64
CA TRP A 188 24.43 8.10 11.52
C TRP A 188 25.76 8.11 10.74
N HIS A 189 25.74 7.64 9.49
CA HIS A 189 26.88 7.60 8.59
C HIS A 189 26.92 8.76 7.57
N GLY A 190 26.12 9.81 7.78
CA GLY A 190 26.11 11.00 6.93
C GLY A 190 25.57 10.77 5.51
N LEU A 191 24.79 9.71 5.30
CA LEU A 191 24.16 9.36 4.02
C LEU A 191 22.73 9.90 3.94
N ASP A 192 22.29 10.28 2.75
CA ASP A 192 20.91 10.66 2.51
C ASP A 192 19.95 9.47 2.66
N GLY A 193 18.79 9.75 3.23
CA GLY A 193 17.70 8.78 3.41
C GLY A 193 16.49 9.07 2.53
N THR A 194 16.50 10.16 1.75
CA THR A 194 15.37 10.61 0.95
C THR A 194 15.66 10.52 -0.55
N ALA A 195 14.63 10.20 -1.32
CA ALA A 195 14.67 10.29 -2.78
C ALA A 195 13.88 11.54 -3.23
N PRO A 196 14.52 12.51 -3.93
CA PRO A 196 13.83 13.66 -4.50
C PRO A 196 12.62 13.30 -5.35
N SER A 197 12.74 12.26 -6.19
CA SER A 197 11.68 11.78 -7.06
C SER A 197 10.41 11.36 -6.30
N LEU A 198 10.55 10.91 -5.06
CA LEU A 198 9.44 10.47 -4.21
C LEU A 198 8.87 11.57 -3.31
N THR A 199 9.63 12.64 -3.08
CA THR A 199 9.32 13.66 -2.05
C THR A 199 9.08 15.05 -2.63
N GLY A 200 9.44 15.29 -3.89
CA GLY A 200 9.44 16.63 -4.49
C GLY A 200 10.53 17.56 -3.94
N ALA A 201 11.47 17.03 -3.13
CA ALA A 201 12.56 17.83 -2.58
C ALA A 201 13.52 18.29 -3.67
N ILE A 202 14.12 19.48 -3.52
CA ILE A 202 15.14 20.02 -4.45
C ILE A 202 16.45 19.21 -4.51
N GLY A 203 16.61 18.22 -3.63
CA GLY A 203 17.78 17.36 -3.56
C GLY A 203 17.69 16.39 -2.38
N PRO A 204 18.55 15.35 -2.37
CA PRO A 204 18.56 14.35 -1.31
C PRO A 204 18.94 14.97 0.05
N ARG A 205 18.39 14.41 1.14
CA ARG A 205 18.57 14.91 2.50
C ARG A 205 18.90 13.77 3.47
N ILE A 206 19.80 14.08 4.40
CA ILE A 206 19.96 13.30 5.63
C ILE A 206 18.69 13.50 6.46
N ALA A 207 18.04 12.41 6.86
CA ALA A 207 16.76 12.43 7.56
C ALA A 207 16.92 12.35 9.08
N GLY A 208 15.92 12.80 9.83
CA GLY A 208 15.84 12.60 11.27
C GLY A 208 16.64 13.59 12.13
N ARG A 209 16.66 13.33 13.44
CA ARG A 209 17.37 14.10 14.47
C ARG A 209 17.99 13.13 15.48
N PHE A 210 19.20 13.43 15.93
CA PHE A 210 19.84 12.66 16.99
C PHE A 210 19.52 13.25 18.36
N THR A 211 19.09 12.38 19.27
CA THR A 211 19.01 12.68 20.70
C THR A 211 20.16 11.96 21.39
N PRO A 212 21.20 12.68 21.87
CA PRO A 212 22.31 12.06 22.58
C PRO A 212 21.84 11.33 23.84
N GLY A 213 22.50 10.23 24.18
CA GLY A 213 22.34 9.56 25.49
C GLY A 213 23.13 10.27 26.59
N GLU A 214 23.49 9.56 27.65
CA GLU A 214 24.21 10.13 28.81
C GLU A 214 25.63 10.62 28.48
N GLY A 215 26.26 10.06 27.45
CA GLY A 215 27.62 10.40 27.03
C GLY A 215 27.70 11.40 25.87
N PRO A 216 28.89 11.92 25.57
CA PRO A 216 29.10 12.80 24.42
C PRO A 216 28.80 12.06 23.11
N LEU A 217 28.01 12.69 22.24
CA LEU A 217 27.73 12.19 20.89
C LEU A 217 28.99 12.21 20.03
N ARG A 218 29.40 11.05 19.50
CA ARG A 218 30.48 10.92 18.52
C ARG A 218 29.98 10.20 17.28
N LEU A 219 29.85 10.92 16.18
CA LEU A 219 29.47 10.35 14.90
C LEU A 219 30.68 9.67 14.22
N PRO A 220 30.49 8.58 13.47
CA PRO A 220 31.52 7.98 12.64
C PRO A 220 31.91 8.90 11.47
N GLU A 221 33.04 8.59 10.83
CA GLU A 221 33.39 9.23 9.56
C GLU A 221 32.31 8.95 8.51
N PRO A 222 31.83 9.97 7.76
CA PRO A 222 30.80 9.78 6.76
C PRO A 222 31.20 8.77 5.69
N LEU A 223 30.26 7.90 5.33
CA LEU A 223 30.46 6.98 4.22
C LEU A 223 30.35 7.73 2.89
N ARG A 224 31.16 7.34 1.91
CA ARG A 224 31.18 7.95 0.57
C ARG A 224 30.31 7.23 -0.46
N ARG A 225 29.81 6.04 -0.13
CA ARG A 225 29.02 5.18 -1.02
C ARG A 225 27.78 4.72 -0.28
N ARG A 226 26.65 4.76 -0.99
CA ARG A 226 25.39 4.24 -0.47
C ARG A 226 25.40 2.71 -0.47
N PRO A 227 24.94 2.05 0.61
CA PRO A 227 24.76 0.61 0.60
C PRO A 227 23.70 0.22 -0.45
N THR A 228 23.94 -0.88 -1.16
CA THR A 228 23.03 -1.41 -2.20
C THR A 228 22.29 -2.67 -1.74
N ARG A 229 22.64 -3.21 -0.57
CA ARG A 229 22.03 -4.41 0.01
C ARG A 229 21.98 -4.31 1.52
N LEU A 230 20.85 -4.70 2.09
CA LEU A 230 20.67 -4.99 3.51
C LEU A 230 20.53 -6.51 3.67
N ARG A 231 21.20 -7.10 4.64
CA ARG A 231 21.02 -8.49 5.02
C ARG A 231 20.58 -8.51 6.48
N LEU A 232 19.42 -9.12 6.74
CA LEU A 232 19.02 -9.45 8.09
C LEU A 232 19.79 -10.70 8.52
N ALA A 233 20.41 -10.65 9.69
CA ALA A 233 21.09 -11.78 10.29
C ALA A 233 20.38 -12.09 11.60
N ASP A 234 20.22 -13.39 11.88
CA ASP A 234 19.71 -13.92 13.15
C ASP A 234 20.72 -13.72 14.30
#